data_AF-A0A1C3XIN8-F1
#
_entry.id   AF-A0A1C3XIN8-F1
#
_cell.length_a   1.000
_cell.length_b   1.000
_cell.length_c   1.000
_cell.angle_alpha   90.00
_cell.angle_beta   90.00
_cell.angle_gamma   90.00
#
_symmetry.space_group_name_H-M   'P 1'
#
loop_
_entity.id
_entity.type
_entity.pdbx_description
1 polymer ?
#
loop_
_entity_poly.entity_id
_entity_poly.type
_entity_poly.pdbx_seq_one_letter_code
_entity_poly.pdbx_strand_id
1 'polypeptide(L)'
;MRFDPQLRARTPELREAIGRFTQYLIAQENKLGLRSRARKDEDRHKFTIAVEAVACNLLMQGLLREAAALAVPLDNNMMWGANRYRNPVYGQHFLNLLDLLERLRLLKRVTTGYRFSKAAKASSLFKTVTDLRKRFPGVTPGLLPSRAGTGNPRPQVWQGR
;
A
#
# COMPACT_ATOMS: atom_id res chain seq x y z
N MET A 1 11.62 7.47 0.83
CA MET A 1 10.29 8.10 0.96
C MET A 1 9.59 7.48 2.17
N ARG A 2 8.85 8.24 2.97
CA ARG A 2 8.05 7.68 4.08
C ARG A 2 6.73 7.11 3.53
N PHE A 3 6.30 5.97 4.05
CA PHE A 3 5.01 5.39 3.72
C PHE A 3 3.87 6.32 4.14
N ASP A 4 2.99 6.63 3.20
CA ASP A 4 1.77 7.40 3.42
C ASP A 4 0.54 6.47 3.34
N PRO A 5 -0.10 6.14 4.47
CA PRO A 5 -1.25 5.24 4.50
C PRO A 5 -2.53 5.89 3.96
N GLN A 6 -2.53 7.19 3.62
CA GLN A 6 -3.65 7.86 2.97
C GLN A 6 -3.52 7.88 1.46
N LEU A 7 -2.40 7.45 0.90
CA LEU A 7 -2.21 7.44 -0.54
C LEU A 7 -3.13 6.40 -1.20
N ARG A 8 -3.94 6.82 -2.18
CA ARG A 8 -4.98 6.01 -2.84
C ARG A 8 -4.99 6.25 -4.35
N ALA A 9 -5.55 5.29 -5.09
CA ALA A 9 -5.70 5.39 -6.53
C ALA A 9 -6.78 6.41 -6.89
N ARG A 10 -6.40 7.38 -7.73
CA ARG A 10 -7.31 8.45 -8.18
C ARG A 10 -8.21 8.02 -9.33
N THR A 11 -7.66 7.26 -10.27
CA THR A 11 -8.33 7.00 -11.54
C THR A 11 -8.95 5.60 -11.57
N PRO A 12 -10.03 5.38 -12.34
CA PRO A 12 -10.65 4.07 -12.49
C PRO A 12 -9.67 3.00 -12.96
N GLU A 13 -8.78 3.34 -13.90
CA GLU A 13 -7.82 2.42 -14.50
C GLU A 13 -6.81 1.92 -13.46
N LEU A 14 -6.31 2.83 -12.61
CA LEU A 14 -5.40 2.46 -11.53
C LEU A 14 -6.11 1.62 -10.46
N ARG A 15 -7.37 1.95 -10.13
CA ARG A 15 -8.18 1.16 -9.19
C ARG A 15 -8.41 -0.25 -9.71
N GLU A 16 -8.74 -0.41 -10.99
CA GLU A 16 -8.90 -1.71 -11.62
C GLU A 16 -7.58 -2.50 -11.64
N ALA A 17 -6.47 -1.86 -11.98
CA ALA A 17 -5.17 -2.51 -12.00
C ALA A 17 -4.77 -2.98 -10.59
N ILE A 18 -5.05 -2.19 -9.55
CA ILE A 18 -4.88 -2.59 -8.15
C ILE A 18 -5.83 -3.72 -7.78
N GLY A 19 -7.07 -3.72 -8.28
CA GLY A 19 -8.02 -4.83 -8.10
C GLY A 19 -7.48 -6.14 -8.66
N ARG A 20 -7.01 -6.14 -9.91
CA ARG A 20 -6.36 -7.31 -10.54
C ARG A 20 -5.10 -7.75 -9.77
N PHE A 21 -4.27 -6.80 -9.35
CA PHE A 21 -3.09 -7.11 -8.54
C PHE A 21 -3.46 -7.72 -7.18
N THR A 22 -4.54 -7.25 -6.55
CA THR A 22 -5.05 -7.80 -5.30
C THR A 22 -5.51 -9.25 -5.49
N GLN A 23 -6.25 -9.54 -6.56
CA GLN A 23 -6.68 -10.90 -6.90
C GLN A 23 -5.48 -11.82 -7.14
N TYR A 24 -4.46 -11.34 -7.87
CA TYR A 24 -3.21 -12.07 -8.06
C TYR A 24 -2.54 -12.41 -6.71
N LEU A 25 -2.44 -11.45 -5.78
CA LEU A 25 -1.83 -11.68 -4.47
C LEU A 25 -2.63 -12.70 -3.65
N ILE A 26 -3.96 -12.65 -3.67
CA ILE A 26 -4.80 -13.64 -3.00
C ILE A 26 -4.58 -15.04 -3.60
N ALA A 27 -4.49 -15.16 -4.92
CA ALA A 27 -4.19 -16.42 -5.59
C ALA A 27 -2.81 -16.96 -5.20
N GLN A 28 -1.79 -16.10 -5.09
CA GLN A 28 -0.46 -16.50 -4.62
C GLN A 28 -0.45 -16.91 -3.15
N GLU A 29 -1.18 -16.21 -2.29
CA GLU A 29 -1.34 -16.57 -0.88
C GLU A 29 -1.90 -17.99 -0.72
N ASN A 30 -2.92 -18.33 -1.51
CA ASN A 30 -3.51 -19.67 -1.55
C ASN A 30 -2.52 -20.71 -2.11
N LYS A 31 -1.83 -20.41 -3.22
CA LYS A 31 -0.86 -21.31 -3.84
C LYS A 31 0.31 -21.65 -2.90
N LEU A 32 0.73 -20.69 -2.08
CA LEU A 32 1.80 -20.86 -1.10
C LEU A 32 1.31 -21.49 0.22
N GLY A 33 0.01 -21.77 0.36
CA GLY A 33 -0.57 -22.36 1.57
C GLY A 33 -0.45 -21.48 2.81
N LEU A 34 -0.33 -20.16 2.66
CA LEU A 34 -0.08 -19.24 3.78
C LEU A 34 -1.31 -19.01 4.68
N ARG A 35 -2.48 -19.48 4.25
CA ARG A 35 -3.71 -19.43 5.03
C ARG A 35 -4.38 -20.79 5.05
N SER A 36 -4.77 -21.21 6.25
CA SER A 36 -5.60 -22.41 6.44
C SER A 36 -7.06 -22.20 6.03
N ARG A 37 -7.51 -20.94 5.88
CA ARG A 37 -8.88 -20.58 5.51
C ARG A 37 -8.90 -19.38 4.56
N ALA A 38 -9.83 -19.40 3.62
CA ALA A 38 -10.13 -18.27 2.75
C ALA A 38 -10.41 -17.00 3.56
N ARG A 39 -10.13 -15.83 2.97
CA ARG A 39 -10.44 -14.54 3.58
C ARG A 39 -11.95 -14.34 3.60
N LYS A 40 -12.48 -13.96 4.76
CA LYS A 40 -13.85 -13.43 4.87
C LYS A 40 -13.93 -12.07 4.16
N ASP A 41 -15.14 -11.62 3.83
CA ASP A 41 -15.34 -10.38 3.07
C ASP A 41 -14.72 -9.16 3.77
N GLU A 42 -14.85 -9.05 5.09
CA GLU A 42 -14.25 -7.97 5.87
C GLU A 42 -12.71 -7.99 5.82
N ASP A 43 -12.10 -9.17 5.98
CA ASP A 43 -10.64 -9.34 5.88
C ASP A 43 -10.14 -9.06 4.47
N ARG A 44 -10.93 -9.43 3.46
CA ARG A 44 -10.63 -9.15 2.05
C ARG A 44 -10.66 -7.65 1.81
N HIS A 45 -11.66 -6.94 2.33
CA HIS A 45 -11.77 -5.49 2.21
C HIS A 45 -10.56 -4.76 2.84
N LYS A 46 -10.20 -5.12 4.08
CA LYS A 46 -9.01 -4.57 4.76
C LYS A 46 -7.72 -4.87 4.00
N PHE A 47 -7.59 -6.08 3.47
CA PHE A 47 -6.45 -6.46 2.65
C PHE A 47 -6.37 -5.64 1.36
N THR A 48 -7.47 -5.45 0.65
CA THR A 48 -7.53 -4.59 -0.55
C THR A 48 -7.10 -3.15 -0.25
N ILE A 49 -7.59 -2.56 0.85
CA ILE A 49 -7.17 -1.20 1.27
C ILE A 49 -5.66 -1.14 1.51
N ALA A 50 -5.09 -2.16 2.15
CA ALA A 50 -3.64 -2.24 2.37
C ALA A 50 -2.86 -2.39 1.06
N VAL A 51 -3.32 -3.27 0.16
CA VAL A 51 -2.72 -3.45 -1.18
C VAL A 51 -2.71 -2.15 -1.95
N GLU A 52 -3.84 -1.43 -1.96
CA GLU A 52 -3.96 -0.15 -2.64
C GLU A 52 -2.94 0.87 -2.10
N ALA A 53 -2.88 1.04 -0.78
CA ALA A 53 -1.96 1.97 -0.15
C ALA A 53 -0.50 1.63 -0.46
N VAL A 54 -0.11 0.35 -0.33
CA VAL A 54 1.25 -0.12 -0.62
C VAL A 54 1.59 0.07 -2.09
N ALA A 55 0.74 -0.39 -3.01
CA ALA A 55 0.97 -0.26 -4.44
C ALA A 55 1.14 1.21 -4.86
N CYS A 56 0.27 2.10 -4.37
CA CYS A 56 0.37 3.53 -4.64
C CYS A 56 1.68 4.13 -4.13
N ASN A 57 2.13 3.75 -2.93
CA ASN A 57 3.39 4.25 -2.37
C ASN A 57 4.59 3.77 -3.18
N LEU A 58 4.59 2.52 -3.60
CA LEU A 58 5.67 1.94 -4.41
C LEU A 58 5.71 2.53 -5.83
N LEU A 59 4.55 2.79 -6.44
CA LEU A 59 4.46 3.48 -7.72
C LEU A 59 5.00 4.92 -7.61
N MET A 60 4.59 5.68 -6.58
CA MET A 60 5.14 7.01 -6.31
C MET A 60 6.65 6.97 -6.10
N GLN A 61 7.16 6.00 -5.35
CA GLN A 61 8.59 5.84 -5.13
C GLN A 61 9.34 5.53 -6.43
N GLY A 62 8.85 4.59 -7.25
CA GLY A 62 9.47 4.24 -8.52
C GLY A 62 9.50 5.39 -9.52
N LEU A 63 8.48 6.26 -9.49
CA LEU A 63 8.42 7.46 -10.31
C LEU A 63 9.32 8.59 -9.80
N LEU A 64 9.46 8.73 -8.48
CA LEU A 64 10.28 9.79 -7.89
C LEU A 64 11.77 9.42 -7.88
N ARG A 65 12.14 8.20 -7.50
CA ARG A 65 13.54 7.74 -7.33
C ARG A 65 13.62 6.20 -7.36
N GLU A 66 14.04 5.60 -8.47
CA GLU A 66 14.14 4.13 -8.64
C GLU A 66 14.99 3.42 -7.58
N ALA A 67 15.99 4.09 -6.99
CA ALA A 67 16.89 3.51 -5.98
C ALA A 67 16.50 3.79 -4.51
N ALA A 68 15.46 4.60 -4.27
CA ALA A 68 15.07 4.95 -2.90
C ALA A 68 14.47 3.75 -2.17
N ALA A 69 14.49 3.76 -0.83
CA ALA A 69 13.74 2.81 -0.01
C ALA A 69 12.44 3.46 0.53
N LEU A 70 11.41 2.63 0.73
CA LEU A 70 10.17 2.97 1.43
C LEU A 70 10.37 2.74 2.92
N ALA A 71 10.26 3.80 3.70
CA ALA A 71 10.27 3.73 5.15
C ALA A 71 8.86 3.44 5.67
N VAL A 72 8.65 2.22 6.15
CA VAL A 72 7.37 1.73 6.69
C VAL A 72 7.47 1.67 8.22
N PRO A 73 6.62 2.42 8.95
CA PRO A 73 6.53 2.29 10.39
C PRO A 73 5.82 0.98 10.74
N LEU A 74 6.53 0.09 11.45
CA LEU A 74 6.00 -1.21 11.91
C LEU A 74 5.85 -1.23 13.43
N ASP A 75 5.63 -0.08 14.06
CA ASP A 75 5.46 -0.01 15.50
C ASP A 75 4.08 -0.54 15.94
N ASN A 76 4.05 -1.19 17.11
CA ASN A 76 2.84 -1.82 17.63
C ASN A 76 1.72 -0.80 17.90
N ASN A 77 2.06 0.43 18.29
CA ASN A 77 1.05 1.46 18.54
C ASN A 77 0.37 1.90 17.24
N MET A 78 1.10 1.97 16.13
CA MET A 78 0.52 2.27 14.82
C MET A 78 -0.27 1.09 14.25
N MET A 79 0.20 -0.13 14.49
CA MET A 79 -0.48 -1.35 14.03
C MET A 79 -1.74 -1.68 14.82
N TRP A 80 -1.73 -1.45 16.14
CA TRP A 80 -2.72 -1.96 17.09
C TRP A 80 -3.29 -0.92 18.05
N GLY A 81 -2.89 0.35 17.92
CA GLY A 81 -3.32 1.41 18.81
C GLY A 81 -4.84 1.54 18.87
N ALA A 82 -5.37 1.58 20.09
CA ALA A 82 -6.77 1.83 20.38
C ALA A 82 -7.08 3.32 20.15
N ASN A 83 -7.23 3.74 18.89
CA ASN A 83 -7.63 5.09 18.52
C ASN A 83 -8.87 5.03 17.63
N ARG A 84 -9.86 5.89 17.92
CA ARG A 84 -11.06 6.09 17.10
C ARG A 84 -10.73 6.36 15.63
N TYR A 85 -9.59 7.00 15.36
CA TYR A 85 -9.12 7.33 14.00
C TYR A 85 -8.05 6.38 13.48
N ARG A 86 -8.06 5.11 13.91
CA ARG A 86 -7.12 4.10 13.41
C ARG A 86 -7.25 3.97 11.89
N ASN A 87 -6.13 4.12 11.19
CA ASN A 87 -6.13 3.99 9.74
C ASN A 87 -6.33 2.51 9.35
N PRO A 88 -7.32 2.19 8.49
CA PRO A 88 -7.67 0.81 8.13
C PRO A 88 -6.57 0.07 7.36
N VAL A 89 -5.57 0.80 6.85
CA VAL A 89 -4.38 0.21 6.23
C VAL A 89 -3.62 -0.63 7.25
N TYR A 90 -3.52 -0.24 8.52
CA TYR A 90 -2.66 -0.91 9.48
C TYR A 90 -3.33 -2.08 10.21
N GLY A 91 -2.56 -3.14 10.45
CA GLY A 91 -3.00 -4.36 11.15
C GLY A 91 -2.34 -5.61 10.60
N GLN A 92 -2.83 -6.79 10.99
CA GLN A 92 -2.24 -8.06 10.56
C GLN A 92 -2.28 -8.24 9.05
N HIS A 93 -3.35 -7.80 8.38
CA HIS A 93 -3.50 -7.88 6.93
C HIS A 93 -2.39 -7.13 6.19
N PHE A 94 -1.91 -6.01 6.75
CA PHE A 94 -0.80 -5.24 6.20
C PHE A 94 0.54 -5.92 6.41
N LEU A 95 0.79 -6.47 7.61
CA LEU A 95 2.01 -7.22 7.87
C LEU A 95 2.10 -8.47 6.98
N ASN A 96 0.99 -9.20 6.84
CA ASN A 96 0.91 -10.36 5.94
C ASN A 96 1.11 -9.96 4.48
N LEU A 97 0.61 -8.79 4.07
CA LEU A 97 0.87 -8.27 2.73
C LEU A 97 2.37 -8.02 2.51
N LEU A 98 3.06 -7.36 3.44
CA LEU A 98 4.49 -7.12 3.31
C LEU A 98 5.28 -8.43 3.24
N ASP A 99 4.96 -9.40 4.11
CA ASP A 99 5.58 -10.73 4.10
C ASP A 99 5.34 -11.45 2.76
N LEU A 100 4.11 -11.43 2.25
CA LEU A 100 3.78 -12.02 0.95
C LEU A 100 4.57 -11.36 -0.19
N LEU A 101 4.67 -10.03 -0.21
CA LEU A 101 5.44 -9.31 -1.22
C LEU A 101 6.95 -9.61 -1.13
N GLU A 102 7.49 -9.83 0.07
CA GLU A 102 8.87 -10.29 0.25
C GLU A 102 9.06 -11.73 -0.28
N ARG A 103 8.15 -12.66 0.05
CA ARG A 103 8.19 -14.05 -0.45
C ARG A 103 8.11 -14.13 -1.97
N LEU A 104 7.28 -13.28 -2.58
CA LEU A 104 7.15 -13.16 -4.03
C LEU A 104 8.31 -12.41 -4.69
N ARG A 105 9.32 -11.99 -3.90
CA ARG A 105 10.47 -11.19 -4.36
C ARG A 105 10.05 -9.92 -5.11
N LEU A 106 8.94 -9.33 -4.69
CA LEU A 106 8.49 -8.01 -5.17
C LEU A 106 9.07 -6.90 -4.31
N LEU A 107 9.23 -7.18 -3.01
CA LEU A 107 9.91 -6.33 -2.05
C LEU A 107 11.11 -7.06 -1.44
N LYS A 108 12.09 -6.28 -0.98
CA LYS A 108 13.19 -6.73 -0.14
C LYS A 108 13.29 -5.78 1.04
N ARG A 109 13.22 -6.32 2.25
CA ARG A 109 13.56 -5.57 3.46
C ARG A 109 15.08 -5.37 3.51
N VAL A 110 15.50 -4.10 3.49
CA VAL A 110 16.91 -3.70 3.50
C VAL A 110 17.36 -3.39 4.93
N THR A 111 16.47 -2.85 5.75
CA THR A 111 16.74 -2.55 7.15
C THR A 111 15.52 -2.91 7.97
N THR A 112 15.73 -3.72 9.00
CA THR A 112 14.70 -3.98 10.01
C THR A 112 14.68 -2.81 10.99
N GLY A 113 13.50 -2.23 11.19
CA GLY A 113 13.32 -1.17 12.17
C GLY A 113 13.64 -1.67 13.57
N TYR A 114 14.42 -0.90 14.34
CA TYR A 114 14.78 -1.21 15.72
C TYR A 114 14.26 -0.15 16.68
N ARG A 115 14.02 -0.54 17.93
CA ARG A 115 13.65 0.38 19.00
C ARG A 115 14.91 1.03 19.54
N PHE A 116 15.00 2.35 19.47
CA PHE A 116 16.13 3.08 20.05
C PHE A 116 15.76 3.84 21.32
N SER A 117 14.46 3.96 21.65
CA SER A 117 14.03 4.45 22.96
C SER A 117 12.70 3.83 23.41
N LYS A 118 12.29 4.08 24.66
CA LYS A 118 10.97 3.67 25.16
C LYS A 118 9.82 4.23 24.31
N ALA A 119 9.99 5.40 23.70
CA ALA A 119 8.96 6.08 22.92
C ALA A 119 9.16 6.02 21.38
N ALA A 120 10.36 5.69 20.90
CA ALA A 120 10.68 5.80 19.47
C ALA A 120 11.23 4.49 18.87
N LYS A 121 10.68 4.15 17.70
CA LYS A 121 11.11 3.02 16.86
C LYS A 121 11.51 3.54 15.48
N ALA A 122 12.67 3.10 14.99
CA ALA A 122 13.09 3.33 13.63
C ALA A 122 12.16 2.57 12.66
N SER A 123 11.87 3.17 11.50
CA SER A 123 11.06 2.54 10.46
C SER A 123 11.83 1.42 9.78
N SER A 124 11.11 0.40 9.30
CA SER A 124 11.70 -0.62 8.44
C SER A 124 11.82 -0.09 7.01
N LEU A 125 12.92 -0.37 6.34
CA LEU A 125 13.19 0.09 4.97
C LEU A 125 12.99 -1.05 3.98
N PHE A 126 12.13 -0.81 3.00
CA PHE A 126 11.83 -1.75 1.92
C PHE A 126 12.26 -1.19 0.57
N LYS A 127 12.89 -2.01 -0.26
CA LYS A 127 13.17 -1.68 -1.66
C LYS A 127 12.35 -2.59 -2.57
N THR A 128 11.94 -2.07 -3.72
CA THR A 128 11.40 -2.88 -4.81
C THR A 128 12.54 -3.69 -5.42
N VAL A 129 12.31 -4.99 -5.62
CA VAL A 129 13.31 -5.90 -6.21
C VAL A 129 13.15 -5.98 -7.72
N THR A 130 11.97 -5.66 -8.22
CA THR A 130 11.66 -5.63 -9.65
C THR A 130 10.84 -4.38 -9.93
N ASP A 131 10.94 -3.85 -11.14
CA ASP A 131 10.10 -2.72 -11.56
C ASP A 131 8.61 -3.09 -11.42
N LEU A 132 7.96 -2.48 -10.43
CA LEU A 132 6.56 -2.71 -10.14
C LEU A 132 5.68 -2.21 -11.28
N ARG A 133 6.14 -1.22 -12.07
CA ARG A 133 5.41 -0.68 -13.22
C ARG A 133 5.09 -1.74 -14.26
N LYS A 134 5.92 -2.79 -14.38
CA LYS A 134 5.63 -3.94 -15.27
C LYS A 134 4.32 -4.68 -14.92
N ARG A 135 3.83 -4.55 -13.68
CA ARG A 135 2.58 -5.16 -13.20
C ARG A 135 1.40 -4.19 -13.28
N PHE A 136 1.67 -2.93 -13.61
CA PHE A 136 0.69 -1.86 -13.82
C PHE A 136 0.94 -1.18 -15.18
N PRO A 137 0.82 -1.93 -16.30
CA PRO A 137 1.00 -1.36 -17.63
C PRO A 137 -0.06 -0.26 -17.84
N GLY A 138 0.40 0.95 -18.21
CA GLY A 138 -0.48 2.10 -18.47
C GLY A 138 -0.47 3.21 -17.42
N VAL A 139 0.21 3.06 -16.28
CA VAL A 139 0.35 4.16 -15.31
C VAL A 139 1.34 5.20 -15.81
N THR A 140 0.83 6.27 -16.42
CA THR A 140 1.58 7.48 -16.80
C THR A 140 1.57 8.52 -15.67
N PRO A 141 2.48 9.52 -15.69
CA PRO A 141 2.54 10.56 -14.64
C PRO A 141 1.25 11.37 -14.43
N GLY A 142 0.27 11.32 -15.34
CA GLY A 142 -1.05 11.92 -15.15
C GLY A 142 -1.99 11.11 -14.24
N LEU A 143 -1.69 9.84 -13.97
CA LEU A 143 -2.54 8.90 -13.23
C LEU A 143 -2.07 8.72 -11.77
N LEU A 144 -1.38 9.72 -11.22
CA LEU A 144 -0.71 9.62 -9.92
C LEU A 144 -1.68 9.48 -8.73
N PRO A 145 -1.31 8.69 -7.71
CA PRO A 145 -2.08 8.59 -6.47
C PRO A 145 -2.27 9.94 -5.71
N SER A 146 -3.38 10.09 -4.97
CA SER A 146 -3.67 11.21 -4.03
C SER A 146 -3.61 10.77 -2.60
N ARG A 147 -3.35 11.71 -1.70
CA ARG A 147 -3.88 11.63 -0.33
C ARG A 147 -5.41 11.60 -0.34
N ALA A 148 -5.99 10.56 0.23
CA ALA A 148 -7.41 10.43 0.47
C ALA A 148 -7.93 11.66 1.24
N GLY A 149 -8.95 12.34 0.71
CA GLY A 149 -9.60 13.50 1.35
C GLY A 149 -9.26 14.89 0.80
N THR A 150 -8.55 15.01 -0.33
CA THR A 150 -8.27 16.32 -0.98
C THR A 150 -8.97 16.54 -2.33
N GLY A 151 -9.95 15.69 -2.67
CA GLY A 151 -10.81 15.92 -3.83
C GLY A 151 -12.06 16.69 -3.41
N ASN A 152 -12.00 18.03 -3.43
CA ASN A 152 -13.20 18.85 -3.49
C ASN A 152 -13.74 18.76 -4.93
N PRO A 153 -14.91 18.16 -5.21
CA PRO A 153 -15.56 18.39 -6.48
C PRO A 153 -16.09 19.83 -6.42
N ARG A 154 -15.33 20.79 -6.96
CA ARG A 154 -15.93 22.08 -7.29
C ARG A 154 -17.07 21.78 -8.27
N PRO A 155 -18.34 22.09 -7.96
CA PRO A 155 -19.36 22.09 -9.00
C PRO A 155 -18.93 23.09 -10.06
N GLN A 156 -18.92 22.66 -11.33
CA GLN A 156 -18.77 23.54 -12.48
C GLN A 156 -19.82 24.64 -12.35
N VAL A 157 -19.33 25.87 -12.19
CA VAL A 157 -20.10 27.09 -12.36
C VAL A 157 -20.51 27.11 -13.83
N TRP A 158 -21.78 26.80 -14.10
CA TRP A 158 -22.40 27.04 -15.40
C TRP A 158 -22.61 28.55 -15.55
N GLN A 159 -21.84 29.18 -16.43
CA GLN A 159 -22.12 30.52 -16.96
C GLN A 159 -22.77 30.40 -18.35
N GLY A 160 -23.89 31.10 -18.53
CA GLY A 160 -24.50 31.46 -19.81
C GLY A 160 -25.36 30.37 -20.44
N ARG A 161 -26.58 30.65 -20.90
CA ARG A 161 -27.04 31.87 -21.58
C ARG A 161 -28.50 32.18 -21.27
#